data_AF-A0A0R3PIU9-F1
#
_entry.id   AF-A0A0R3PIU9-F1
#
_cell.length_a   1.000
_cell.length_b   1.000
_cell.length_c   1.000
_cell.angle_alpha   90.00
_cell.angle_beta   90.00
_cell.angle_gamma   90.00
#
_symmetry.space_group_name_H-M   'P 1'
#
loop_
_entity.id
_entity.type
_entity.pdbx_description
1 polymer ?
#
loop_
_entity_poly.entity_id
_entity_poly.type
_entity_poly.pdbx_seq_one_letter_code
_entity_poly.pdbx_strand_id
1 'polypeptide(L)'
;MVTEPQLDRTVDSETLWLPCELTGPGWKARGDRIPADKRVPFNRPTAKQILDALPFVTRYFFYWVKHTFDKEKLFINTFQPLKHKPFYGVPCGGIGCGAMGRDFRGGFCKFSLRPGLVEHKVDIIPANHFILSVRCDGRCIYQKVLSCADMALSGQQLSAWDFSFPKKDLYYRTVF
;
A
#
# COMPACT_ATOMS: atom_id res chain seq x y z
N MET A 1 18.46 -27.32 -34.06
CA MET A 1 17.30 -27.45 -33.16
C MET A 1 16.99 -26.07 -32.64
N VAL A 2 15.98 -25.43 -33.22
CA VAL A 2 15.58 -24.07 -32.85
C VAL A 2 14.67 -24.18 -31.64
N THR A 3 15.12 -23.64 -30.51
CA THR A 3 14.35 -23.59 -29.27
C THR A 3 13.22 -22.57 -29.46
N GLU A 4 11.98 -23.05 -29.50
CA GLU A 4 10.80 -22.19 -29.49
C GLU A 4 10.76 -21.34 -28.20
N PRO A 5 10.43 -20.04 -28.27
CA PRO A 5 10.22 -19.25 -27.07
C PRO A 5 8.93 -19.73 -26.40
N GLN A 6 9.04 -20.16 -25.15
CA GLN A 6 7.91 -20.39 -24.24
C GLN A 6 7.11 -19.10 -24.10
N LEU A 7 6.09 -18.94 -24.95
CA LEU A 7 5.11 -17.87 -24.87
C LEU A 7 4.24 -18.10 -23.62
N ASP A 8 4.62 -17.43 -22.54
CA ASP A 8 3.79 -16.78 -21.51
C ASP A 8 2.40 -17.37 -21.18
N ARG A 9 2.30 -18.69 -20.97
CA ARG A 9 1.04 -19.37 -20.57
C ARG A 9 0.53 -19.01 -19.16
N THR A 10 1.28 -18.22 -18.40
CA THR A 10 0.93 -17.80 -17.04
C THR A 10 -0.08 -16.65 -17.01
N VAL A 11 -0.07 -15.76 -18.02
CA VAL A 11 -0.93 -14.56 -18.05
C VAL A 11 -2.40 -14.90 -18.29
N ASP A 12 -2.68 -15.96 -19.06
CA ASP A 12 -4.04 -16.35 -19.44
C ASP A 12 -4.88 -16.93 -18.28
N SER A 13 -4.22 -17.39 -17.20
CA SER A 13 -4.91 -18.00 -16.06
C SER A 13 -5.37 -16.99 -15.00
N GLU A 14 -4.70 -15.83 -14.87
CA GLU A 14 -5.07 -14.79 -13.90
C GLU A 14 -6.28 -13.97 -14.35
N THR A 15 -6.62 -13.97 -15.64
CA THR A 15 -7.69 -13.15 -16.23
C THR A 15 -9.08 -13.78 -16.14
N LEU A 16 -9.18 -15.09 -15.88
CA LEU A 16 -10.43 -15.86 -15.83
C LEU A 16 -11.43 -15.39 -14.76
N TRP A 17 -10.96 -14.68 -13.73
CA TRP A 17 -11.80 -14.19 -12.62
C TRP A 17 -12.25 -12.74 -12.76
N LEU A 18 -11.83 -12.03 -13.81
CA LEU A 18 -12.13 -10.61 -13.95
C LEU A 18 -13.51 -10.41 -14.60
N PRO A 19 -14.35 -9.51 -14.08
CA PRO A 19 -15.54 -9.07 -14.78
C PRO A 19 -15.20 -8.53 -16.18
N CYS A 20 -16.14 -8.65 -17.12
CA CYS A 20 -15.95 -8.26 -18.52
C CYS A 20 -15.53 -6.77 -18.64
N GLU A 21 -16.03 -5.92 -17.74
CA GLU A 21 -15.75 -4.49 -17.65
C GLU A 21 -14.30 -4.18 -17.28
N LEU A 22 -13.57 -5.15 -16.73
CA LEU A 22 -12.19 -5.02 -16.26
C LEU A 22 -11.17 -5.63 -17.23
N THR A 23 -11.56 -5.93 -18.47
CA THR A 23 -10.69 -6.54 -19.49
C THR A 23 -9.63 -5.60 -20.09
N GLY A 24 -9.77 -4.27 -19.94
CA GLY A 24 -8.82 -3.28 -20.48
C GLY A 24 -7.40 -3.30 -19.90
N PRO A 25 -6.45 -2.50 -20.45
CA PRO A 25 -5.05 -2.47 -20.03
C PRO A 25 -4.88 -1.97 -18.59
N GLY A 26 -3.72 -2.22 -17.99
CA GLY A 26 -3.38 -1.76 -16.64
C GLY A 26 -3.17 -2.89 -15.65
N TRP A 27 -2.62 -2.54 -14.50
CA TRP A 27 -2.42 -3.49 -13.41
C TRP A 27 -3.75 -3.81 -12.72
N LYS A 28 -3.97 -5.08 -12.42
CA LYS A 28 -5.23 -5.59 -11.85
C LYS A 28 -4.95 -6.44 -10.64
N ALA A 29 -5.79 -6.32 -9.63
CA ALA A 29 -5.75 -7.16 -8.45
C ALA A 29 -7.15 -7.37 -7.86
N ARG A 30 -7.42 -8.59 -7.41
CA ARG A 30 -8.60 -8.89 -6.60
C ARG A 30 -8.29 -8.65 -5.12
N GLY A 31 -9.30 -8.34 -4.30
CA GLY A 31 -9.12 -8.00 -2.88
C GLY A 31 -8.50 -9.10 -2.01
N ASP A 32 -8.50 -10.35 -2.48
CA ASP A 32 -7.86 -11.52 -1.83
C ASP A 32 -6.44 -11.82 -2.36
N ARG A 33 -5.90 -11.01 -3.28
CA ARG A 33 -4.57 -11.24 -3.85
C ARG A 33 -3.51 -11.21 -2.74
N ILE A 34 -2.81 -12.33 -2.58
CA ILE A 34 -1.62 -12.44 -1.74
C ILE A 34 -0.40 -12.42 -2.66
N PRO A 35 0.59 -11.57 -2.42
CA PRO A 35 1.82 -11.54 -3.22
C PRO A 35 2.60 -12.84 -3.04
N ALA A 36 3.09 -13.39 -4.16
CA ALA A 36 3.96 -14.57 -4.12
C ALA A 36 5.29 -14.27 -3.40
N ASP A 37 5.85 -13.08 -3.60
CA ASP A 37 7.17 -12.72 -3.06
C ASP A 37 7.08 -11.93 -1.75
N LYS A 38 7.77 -12.44 -0.72
CA LYS A 38 7.99 -11.71 0.53
C LYS A 38 9.18 -10.76 0.38
N ARG A 39 8.91 -9.50 0.04
CA ARG A 39 9.94 -8.46 -0.01
C ARG A 39 10.23 -7.93 1.40
N VAL A 40 11.45 -8.18 1.89
CA VAL A 40 11.94 -7.61 3.14
C VAL A 40 12.98 -6.52 2.85
N PRO A 41 13.08 -5.48 3.69
CA PRO A 41 14.19 -4.55 3.59
C PRO A 41 15.53 -5.27 3.68
N PHE A 42 16.55 -4.69 3.08
CA PHE A 42 17.91 -5.20 3.15
C PHE A 42 18.37 -5.29 4.61
N ASN A 43 18.50 -6.50 5.15
CA ASN A 43 18.73 -6.74 6.58
C ASN A 43 20.04 -7.49 6.88
N ARG A 44 20.84 -7.81 5.86
CA ARG A 44 22.08 -8.60 6.01
C ARG A 44 23.20 -8.06 5.11
N PRO A 45 23.79 -6.89 5.44
CA PRO A 45 24.97 -6.40 4.74
C PRO A 45 26.19 -7.30 4.97
N THR A 46 26.98 -7.50 3.93
CA THR A 46 28.32 -8.10 4.03
C THR A 46 29.28 -7.13 4.71
N ALA A 47 30.33 -7.63 5.38
CA ALA A 47 31.34 -6.80 6.05
C ALA A 47 31.95 -5.72 5.14
N LYS A 48 32.22 -6.04 3.87
CA LYS A 48 32.68 -5.06 2.88
C LYS A 48 31.69 -3.91 2.68
N GLN A 49 30.39 -4.22 2.57
CA GLN A 49 29.35 -3.20 2.41
C GLN A 49 29.20 -2.31 3.65
N ILE A 50 29.47 -2.86 4.85
CA ILE A 50 29.52 -2.07 6.08
C ILE A 50 30.70 -1.09 6.03
N LEU A 51 31.88 -1.56 5.63
CA LEU A 51 33.07 -0.72 5.50
C LEU A 51 32.88 0.39 4.46
N ASP A 52 32.35 0.04 3.29
CA ASP A 52 32.05 0.98 2.20
C ASP A 52 30.98 2.01 2.62
N ALA A 53 30.06 1.65 3.53
CA ALA A 53 29.03 2.54 4.04
C ALA A 53 29.51 3.46 5.18
N LEU A 54 30.69 3.25 5.77
CA LEU A 54 31.15 4.05 6.92
C LEU A 54 31.18 5.56 6.67
N PRO A 55 31.69 6.09 5.53
CA PRO A 55 31.70 7.53 5.27
C PRO A 55 30.30 8.13 5.23
N PHE A 56 29.32 7.35 4.74
CA PHE A 56 27.93 7.75 4.74
C PHE A 56 27.34 7.74 6.16
N VAL A 57 27.61 6.69 6.94
CA VAL A 57 27.12 6.55 8.31
C VAL A 57 27.68 7.64 9.21
N THR A 58 28.95 8.00 9.09
CA THR A 58 29.55 9.10 9.87
C THR A 58 28.90 10.44 9.53
N ARG A 59 28.74 10.77 8.24
CA ARG A 59 28.05 11.99 7.80
C ARG A 59 26.61 12.03 8.31
N TYR A 60 25.89 10.91 8.19
CA TYR A 60 24.52 10.79 8.67
C TYR A 60 24.43 10.92 10.19
N PHE A 61 25.40 10.37 10.93
CA PHE A 61 25.46 10.49 12.38
C PHE A 61 25.61 11.94 12.84
N PHE A 62 26.53 12.71 12.25
CA PHE A 62 26.66 14.14 12.57
C PHE A 62 25.41 14.94 12.18
N TYR A 63 24.80 14.63 11.04
CA TYR A 63 23.53 15.23 10.63
C TYR A 63 22.40 14.92 11.62
N TRP A 64 22.31 13.65 12.05
CA TRP A 64 21.35 13.20 13.05
C TRP A 64 21.55 13.93 14.37
N VAL A 65 22.77 13.94 14.94
CA VAL A 65 23.08 14.65 16.21
C VAL A 65 22.68 16.13 16.14
N LYS A 66 22.97 16.81 15.01
CA LYS A 66 22.60 18.22 14.82
C LYS A 66 21.09 18.45 14.86
N HIS A 67 20.30 17.51 14.32
CA HIS A 67 18.83 17.63 14.20
C HIS A 67 18.06 16.80 15.24
N THR A 68 18.73 16.17 16.22
CA THR A 68 18.06 15.40 17.27
C THR A 68 17.12 16.26 18.12
N PHE A 69 17.37 17.57 18.19
CA PHE A 69 16.53 18.53 18.90
C PHE A 69 15.42 19.14 18.03
N ASP A 70 15.49 18.96 16.72
CA ASP A 70 14.41 19.35 15.82
C ASP A 70 13.32 18.28 15.89
N LYS A 71 12.06 18.70 16.06
CA LYS A 71 10.90 17.78 16.11
C LYS A 71 10.59 17.14 14.75
N GLU A 72 11.46 17.33 13.75
CA GLU A 72 11.27 16.85 12.39
C GLU A 72 11.83 15.44 12.24
N LYS A 73 11.04 14.54 11.64
CA LYS A 73 11.54 13.22 11.26
C LYS A 73 12.51 13.39 10.10
N LEU A 74 13.64 12.69 10.15
CA LEU A 74 14.60 12.71 9.05
C LEU A 74 14.00 12.06 7.81
N PHE A 75 14.29 12.66 6.65
CA PHE A 75 13.82 12.22 5.33
C PHE A 75 14.14 10.75 5.03
N ILE A 76 15.37 10.32 5.34
CA ILE A 76 15.83 8.93 5.19
C ILE A 76 16.37 8.49 6.54
N ASN A 77 15.70 7.53 7.17
CA ASN A 77 16.23 6.87 8.36
C ASN A 77 16.88 5.54 7.97
N THR A 78 18.20 5.53 7.78
CA THR A 78 18.94 4.31 7.44
C THR A 78 18.95 3.27 8.56
N PHE A 79 18.74 3.68 9.81
CA PHE A 79 18.63 2.76 10.95
C PHE A 79 17.24 2.13 11.08
N GLN A 80 16.22 2.73 10.46
CA GLN A 80 14.87 2.19 10.42
C GLN A 80 14.41 2.04 8.96
N PRO A 81 14.82 0.96 8.27
CA PRO A 81 14.38 0.69 6.90
C PRO A 81 12.87 0.65 6.81
N LEU A 82 12.32 1.33 5.81
CA LEU A 82 10.89 1.35 5.55
C LEU A 82 10.45 -0.01 5.04
N LYS A 83 9.50 -0.65 5.73
CA LYS A 83 8.89 -1.89 5.28
C LYS A 83 7.89 -1.58 4.17
N HIS A 84 8.13 -2.14 2.99
CA HIS A 84 7.18 -2.07 1.90
C HIS A 84 6.01 -3.04 2.15
N LYS A 85 4.79 -2.52 2.26
CA LYS A 85 3.59 -3.36 2.29
C LYS A 85 3.18 -3.70 0.86
N PRO A 86 2.78 -4.92 0.57
CA PRO A 86 2.55 -5.32 -0.81
C PRO A 86 1.13 -4.99 -1.31
N PHE A 87 0.33 -4.34 -0.47
CA PHE A 87 -1.07 -4.01 -0.76
C PHE A 87 -1.26 -2.62 -1.37
N TYR A 88 -0.17 -1.89 -1.65
CA TYR A 88 -0.27 -0.53 -2.17
C TYR A 88 -0.83 -0.49 -3.59
N GLY A 89 -1.72 0.48 -3.84
CA GLY A 89 -2.15 0.91 -5.17
C GLY A 89 -1.46 2.20 -5.59
N VAL A 90 -2.02 2.84 -6.62
CA VAL A 90 -1.51 4.09 -7.19
C VAL A 90 -1.79 5.27 -6.26
N PRO A 91 -0.82 6.18 -6.05
CA PRO A 91 -1.02 7.34 -5.20
C PRO A 91 -1.95 8.38 -5.84
N CYS A 92 -2.73 9.05 -5.00
CA CYS A 92 -3.55 10.20 -5.37
C CYS A 92 -2.88 11.48 -4.85
N GLY A 93 -2.39 12.31 -5.75
CA GLY A 93 -1.78 13.61 -5.42
C GLY A 93 -1.10 14.24 -6.63
N GLY A 94 -1.18 15.57 -6.72
CA GLY A 94 -0.48 16.35 -7.74
C GLY A 94 0.99 16.59 -7.40
N ILE A 95 1.77 16.99 -8.40
CA ILE A 95 3.16 17.41 -8.21
C ILE A 95 3.20 18.58 -7.22
N GLY A 96 3.95 18.43 -6.13
CA GLY A 96 4.12 19.47 -5.11
C GLY A 96 3.01 19.56 -4.04
N CYS A 97 1.87 18.87 -4.21
CA CYS A 97 0.75 18.93 -3.27
C CYS A 97 0.84 17.93 -2.10
N GLY A 98 1.81 17.01 -2.16
CA GLY A 98 1.79 15.78 -1.38
C GLY A 98 0.81 14.76 -1.96
N ALA A 99 0.91 13.51 -1.52
CA ALA A 99 0.09 12.43 -2.04
C ALA A 99 -0.39 11.47 -0.95
N MET A 100 -1.52 10.81 -1.21
CA MET A 100 -2.09 9.77 -0.37
C MET A 100 -2.14 8.47 -1.15
N GLY A 101 -1.59 7.40 -0.59
CA GLY A 101 -1.76 6.07 -1.15
C GLY A 101 -3.14 5.49 -0.84
N ARG A 102 -3.62 4.62 -1.73
CA ARG A 102 -4.77 3.78 -1.46
C ARG A 102 -4.40 2.33 -1.70
N ASP A 103 -4.63 1.50 -0.70
CA ASP A 103 -4.54 0.05 -0.80
C ASP A 103 -5.53 -0.41 -1.88
N PHE A 104 -5.12 -1.35 -2.74
CA PHE A 104 -6.04 -1.89 -3.75
C PHE A 104 -7.29 -2.50 -3.13
N ARG A 105 -7.23 -2.92 -1.85
CA ARG A 105 -8.35 -3.42 -1.05
C ARG A 105 -9.25 -2.32 -0.48
N GLY A 106 -8.95 -1.04 -0.72
CA GLY A 106 -9.84 0.09 -0.40
C GLY A 106 -9.43 0.99 0.77
N GLY A 107 -8.41 0.63 1.55
CA GLY A 107 -7.93 1.42 2.69
C GLY A 107 -6.95 2.53 2.32
N PHE A 108 -7.07 3.70 2.94
CA PHE A 108 -6.12 4.80 2.72
C PHE A 108 -4.84 4.59 3.55
N CYS A 109 -3.69 4.68 2.91
CA CYS A 109 -2.38 4.37 3.49
C CYS A 109 -1.26 5.22 2.86
N LYS A 110 -0.02 5.08 3.34
CA LYS A 110 1.19 5.67 2.71
C LYS A 110 1.02 7.16 2.42
N PHE A 111 0.80 7.94 3.47
CA PHE A 111 0.61 9.39 3.37
C PHE A 111 1.95 10.09 3.17
N SER A 112 2.01 10.99 2.20
CA SER A 112 3.17 11.82 1.86
C SER A 112 2.77 13.28 1.77
N LEU A 113 2.00 13.72 2.78
CA LEU A 113 1.44 15.07 2.84
C LEU A 113 2.49 16.14 3.16
N ARG A 114 3.53 15.75 3.89
CA ARG A 114 4.68 16.62 4.16
C ARG A 114 5.76 16.29 3.13
N PRO A 115 6.26 17.28 2.36
CA PRO A 115 7.31 17.06 1.39
C PRO A 115 8.49 16.30 2.00
N GLY A 116 8.90 15.24 1.31
CA GLY A 116 9.95 14.34 1.75
C GLY A 116 9.52 13.26 2.76
N LEU A 117 8.51 13.47 3.58
CA LEU A 117 8.14 12.48 4.60
C LEU A 117 7.03 11.57 4.13
N VAL A 118 7.30 10.26 4.11
CA VAL A 118 6.29 9.23 3.85
C VAL A 118 5.97 8.46 5.12
N GLU A 119 4.74 8.56 5.57
CA GLU A 119 4.24 7.91 6.78
C GLU A 119 3.87 6.45 6.51
N HIS A 120 4.88 5.58 6.49
CA HIS A 120 4.68 4.14 6.27
C HIS A 120 4.22 3.36 7.51
N LYS A 121 4.40 3.93 8.70
CA LYS A 121 3.98 3.32 9.98
C LYS A 121 2.45 3.33 10.15
N VAL A 122 1.76 4.23 9.45
CA VAL A 122 0.30 4.24 9.41
C VAL A 122 -0.13 3.20 8.38
N ASP A 123 -0.68 2.09 8.86
CA ASP A 123 -1.13 0.98 8.00
C ASP A 123 -2.33 1.41 7.18
N ILE A 124 -3.45 1.64 7.83
CA ILE A 124 -4.70 2.12 7.25
C ILE A 124 -5.36 3.03 8.29
N ILE A 125 -5.90 4.16 7.88
CA ILE A 125 -6.69 5.03 8.76
C ILE A 125 -8.14 4.54 8.73
N PRO A 126 -8.68 3.92 9.80
CA PRO A 126 -9.99 3.27 9.76
C PRO A 126 -11.17 4.22 9.55
N ALA A 127 -10.99 5.52 9.79
CA ALA A 127 -12.02 6.53 9.56
C ALA A 127 -12.10 6.97 8.08
N ASN A 128 -11.06 6.71 7.28
CA ASN A 128 -10.98 7.17 5.91
C ASN A 128 -11.43 6.06 4.97
N HIS A 129 -12.73 6.01 4.65
CA HIS A 129 -13.26 5.07 3.67
C HIS A 129 -14.47 5.64 2.93
N PHE A 130 -14.83 4.98 1.84
CA PHE A 130 -16.12 5.17 1.20
C PHE A 130 -17.12 4.16 1.78
N ILE A 131 -18.36 4.59 1.97
CA ILE A 131 -19.46 3.77 2.47
C ILE A 131 -20.54 3.75 1.40
N LEU A 132 -21.00 2.54 1.04
CA LEU A 132 -22.14 2.36 0.15
C LEU A 132 -23.38 2.13 0.99
N SER A 133 -24.40 2.98 0.80
CA SER A 133 -25.73 2.79 1.40
C SER A 133 -26.77 2.66 0.29
N VAL A 134 -27.45 1.52 0.23
CA VAL A 134 -28.54 1.26 -0.72
C VAL A 134 -29.86 1.40 0.02
N ARG A 135 -30.77 2.19 -0.55
CA ARG A 135 -32.09 2.44 0.02
C ARG A 135 -33.17 2.03 -0.97
N CYS A 136 -34.21 1.38 -0.46
CA CYS A 136 -35.43 1.05 -1.18
C CYS A 136 -36.61 1.52 -0.33
N ASP A 137 -37.58 2.21 -0.94
CA ASP A 137 -38.80 2.69 -0.27
C ASP A 137 -38.51 3.47 1.03
N GLY A 138 -37.49 4.32 1.00
CA GLY A 138 -37.09 5.13 2.15
C GLY A 138 -36.35 4.38 3.26
N ARG A 139 -36.15 3.06 3.16
CA ARG A 139 -35.41 2.23 4.14
C ARG A 139 -34.03 1.86 3.64
N CYS A 140 -33.04 1.83 4.54
CA CYS A 140 -31.69 1.36 4.22
C CYS A 140 -31.65 -0.17 4.26
N ILE A 141 -31.44 -0.81 3.12
CA ILE A 141 -31.41 -2.28 2.99
C ILE A 141 -29.99 -2.84 3.00
N TYR A 142 -28.99 -2.00 2.72
CA TYR A 142 -27.59 -2.40 2.70
C TYR A 142 -26.72 -1.20 3.05
N GLN A 143 -25.77 -1.39 3.96
CA GLN A 143 -24.75 -0.40 4.27
C GLN A 143 -23.43 -1.10 4.59
N LYS A 144 -22.39 -0.87 3.80
CA LYS A 144 -21.05 -1.41 4.05
C LYS A 144 -19.94 -0.41 3.71
N VAL A 145 -18.85 -0.50 4.45
CA VAL A 145 -17.59 0.16 4.12
C VAL A 145 -16.97 -0.56 2.92
N LEU A 146 -16.63 0.18 1.88
CA LEU A 146 -16.01 -0.35 0.66
C LEU A 146 -14.49 -0.58 0.86
N SER A 147 -14.17 -1.51 1.75
CA SER A 147 -12.80 -1.92 2.06
C SER A 147 -12.77 -3.39 2.49
N CYS A 148 -11.85 -4.17 1.92
CA CYS A 148 -11.54 -5.54 2.38
C CYS A 148 -10.19 -5.63 3.10
N ALA A 149 -9.56 -4.49 3.36
CA ALA A 149 -8.27 -4.48 4.00
C ALA A 149 -8.40 -4.83 5.50
N ASP A 150 -7.44 -5.56 6.04
CA ASP A 150 -7.46 -5.94 7.45
C ASP A 150 -7.19 -4.69 8.31
N MET A 151 -8.16 -4.31 9.14
CA MET A 151 -8.08 -3.12 10.00
C MET A 151 -7.87 -3.53 11.44
N ALA A 152 -6.87 -2.94 12.09
CA ALA A 152 -6.67 -3.04 13.52
C ALA A 152 -7.52 -1.97 14.22
N LEU A 153 -8.78 -2.28 14.49
CA LEU A 153 -9.66 -1.45 15.31
C LEU A 153 -9.34 -1.68 16.79
N SER A 154 -9.15 -0.62 17.57
CA SER A 154 -8.95 -0.72 19.01
C SER A 154 -10.25 -0.39 19.75
N GLY A 155 -10.70 -1.29 20.64
CA GLY A 155 -11.89 -1.07 21.45
C GLY A 155 -13.18 -0.87 20.65
N GLN A 156 -13.91 0.22 20.92
CA GLN A 156 -15.21 0.54 20.31
C GLN A 156 -15.12 1.49 19.08
N GLN A 157 -13.92 1.73 18.54
CA GLN A 157 -13.76 2.64 17.41
C GLN A 157 -14.55 2.15 16.19
N LEU A 158 -15.45 3.01 15.68
CA LEU A 158 -16.25 2.75 14.49
C LEU A 158 -17.05 1.44 14.57
N SER A 159 -17.47 1.04 15.76
CA SER A 159 -18.20 -0.22 16.00
C SER A 159 -19.53 -0.34 15.25
N ALA A 160 -20.13 0.80 14.87
CA ALA A 160 -21.35 0.86 14.07
C ALA A 160 -21.09 0.67 12.55
N TRP A 161 -19.84 0.69 12.11
CA TRP A 161 -19.48 0.53 10.70
C TRP A 161 -19.30 -0.95 10.37
N ASP A 162 -19.81 -1.35 9.20
CA ASP A 162 -19.66 -2.71 8.71
C ASP A 162 -18.48 -2.82 7.74
N PHE A 163 -17.39 -3.44 8.21
CA PHE A 163 -16.16 -3.67 7.46
C PHE A 163 -16.08 -5.06 6.82
N SER A 164 -17.17 -5.83 6.82
CA SER A 164 -17.20 -7.21 6.30
C SER A 164 -17.34 -7.30 4.77
N PHE A 165 -16.83 -6.32 4.01
CA PHE A 165 -16.93 -6.35 2.56
C PHE A 165 -16.11 -7.52 1.98
N PRO A 166 -16.73 -8.40 1.17
CA PRO A 166 -16.11 -9.63 0.70
C PRO A 166 -14.90 -9.38 -0.20
N LYS A 167 -13.75 -9.97 0.15
CA LYS A 167 -12.48 -9.84 -0.59
C LYS A 167 -12.56 -10.29 -2.06
N LYS A 168 -13.43 -11.26 -2.35
CA LYS A 168 -13.59 -11.85 -3.70
C LYS A 168 -14.39 -10.96 -4.65
N ASP A 169 -15.20 -10.05 -4.11
CA ASP A 169 -16.08 -9.18 -4.92
C ASP A 169 -15.44 -7.81 -5.17
N LEU A 170 -14.24 -7.58 -4.64
CA LEU A 170 -13.46 -6.37 -4.89
C LEU A 170 -12.44 -6.63 -5.99
N TYR A 171 -12.51 -5.81 -7.04
CA TYR A 171 -11.52 -5.76 -8.10
C TYR A 171 -10.96 -4.35 -8.21
N TYR A 172 -9.64 -4.25 -8.26
CA TYR A 172 -8.90 -3.02 -8.46
C TYR A 172 -8.22 -3.06 -9.82
N ARG A 173 -8.36 -1.99 -10.58
CA ARG A 173 -7.65 -1.76 -11.83
C ARG A 173 -7.02 -0.38 -11.79
N THR A 174 -5.80 -0.28 -12.30
CA THR A 174 -5.10 0.99 -12.38
C THR A 174 -4.25 1.11 -13.62
N VAL A 175 -4.19 2.34 -14.13
CA VAL A 175 -3.28 2.87 -15.13
C VAL A 175 -2.88 4.24 -14.60
N PHE A 176 -1.59 4.50 -14.45
CA PHE A 176 -1.07 5.80 -14.03
C PHE A 176 -0.37 6.46 -15.22
#